data_AF-A0AAW1KS29-F1
#
_entry.id   AF-A0AAW1KS29-F1
#
_cell.length_a   1.000
_cell.length_b   1.000
_cell.length_c   1.000
_cell.angle_alpha   90.00
_cell.angle_beta   90.00
_cell.angle_gamma   90.00
#
_symmetry.space_group_name_H-M   'P 1'
#
loop_
_entity.id
_entity.type
_entity.pdbx_description
1 polymer ?
#
loop_
_entity_poly.entity_id
_entity_poly.type
_entity_poly.pdbx_seq_one_letter_code
_entity_poly.pdbx_strand_id
1 'polypeptide(L)'
;MPSVLATGEGFLRMSYDMLLKATDGFSSSNLLGAGTFGTVFKGVLDGTMVAVKVLNLQQQGATKSFIAECKALRNTRHRNLVKIITVCSSTDFQRNDFKALVYEFMRRM
;
A
#
# COMPACT_ATOMS: atom_id res chain seq x y z
N MET A 1 26.13 0.54 -16.46
CA MET A 1 24.93 0.44 -17.31
C MET A 1 24.49 -1.03 -17.35
N PRO A 2 23.20 -1.36 -17.36
CA PRO A 2 22.01 -0.50 -17.52
C PRO A 2 21.26 -0.36 -16.18
N SER A 3 20.33 0.54 -15.92
CA SER A 3 19.88 1.80 -16.50
C SER A 3 18.89 2.31 -15.44
N VAL A 4 19.27 3.34 -14.68
CA VAL A 4 18.37 3.97 -13.72
C VAL A 4 17.31 4.71 -14.53
N LEU A 5 16.16 4.07 -14.74
CA LEU A 5 14.97 4.77 -15.22
C LEU A 5 14.36 5.51 -14.03
N ALA A 6 14.87 6.72 -13.81
CA ALA A 6 14.22 7.73 -13.02
C ALA A 6 12.95 8.17 -13.76
N THR A 7 11.81 7.54 -13.44
CA THR A 7 10.50 8.13 -13.72
C THR A 7 10.16 9.10 -12.59
N GLY A 8 9.97 10.36 -12.96
CA GLY A 8 9.82 11.50 -12.08
C GLY A 8 8.62 11.47 -11.12
N GLU A 9 8.75 12.35 -10.12
CA GLU A 9 8.00 12.46 -8.86
C GLU A 9 8.31 11.34 -7.85
N GLY A 10 8.99 11.71 -6.77
CA GLY A 10 9.62 10.81 -5.80
C GLY A 10 8.66 9.95 -4.99
N PHE A 11 8.09 8.93 -5.62
CA PHE A 11 7.48 7.81 -4.91
C PHE A 11 8.60 6.96 -4.30
N LEU A 12 8.70 6.95 -2.97
CA LEU A 12 9.53 5.99 -2.25
C LEU A 12 9.19 4.59 -2.75
N ARG A 13 10.18 3.88 -3.31
CA ARG A 13 10.01 2.50 -3.77
C ARG A 13 9.88 1.59 -2.55
N MET A 14 8.64 1.43 -2.09
CA MET A 14 8.31 0.58 -0.94
C MET A 14 8.57 -0.89 -1.25
N SER A 15 9.25 -1.58 -0.34
CA SER A 15 9.44 -3.04 -0.39
C SER A 15 8.49 -3.76 0.57
N TYR A 16 8.33 -5.07 0.38
CA TYR A 16 7.61 -5.93 1.32
C TYR A 16 8.20 -5.82 2.75
N ASP A 17 9.52 -5.90 2.89
CA ASP A 17 10.21 -5.84 4.18
C ASP A 17 9.94 -4.54 4.95
N MET A 18 9.91 -3.40 4.25
CA MET A 18 9.55 -2.12 4.86
C MET A 18 8.12 -2.14 5.41
N LEU A 19 7.16 -2.66 4.65
CA LEU A 19 5.76 -2.72 5.08
C LEU A 19 5.55 -3.77 6.18
N LEU A 20 6.29 -4.88 6.14
CA LEU A 20 6.30 -5.88 7.19
C LEU A 20 6.74 -5.26 8.51
N LYS A 21 7.87 -4.53 8.52
CA LYS A 21 8.36 -3.82 9.71
C LYS A 21 7.39 -2.73 10.17
N ALA A 22 6.88 -1.94 9.23
CA ALA A 22 5.96 -0.84 9.55
C ALA A 22 4.66 -1.31 10.21
N THR A 23 4.21 -2.54 9.90
CA THR A 23 2.94 -3.11 10.40
C THR A 23 3.14 -4.14 11.52
N ASP A 24 4.35 -4.26 12.07
CA ASP A 24 4.71 -5.28 13.06
C ASP A 24 4.36 -6.69 12.58
N GLY A 25 4.83 -7.05 11.38
CA GLY A 25 4.59 -8.36 10.79
C GLY A 25 3.17 -8.57 10.26
N PHE A 26 2.45 -7.50 9.92
CA PHE A 26 1.00 -7.54 9.65
C PHE A 26 0.20 -8.12 10.84
N SER A 27 0.60 -7.75 12.06
CA SER A 27 -0.02 -8.22 13.30
C SER A 27 -1.53 -7.92 13.35
N SER A 28 -2.29 -8.86 13.91
CA SER A 28 -3.74 -8.69 14.13
C SER A 28 -4.07 -7.51 15.07
N SER A 29 -3.14 -7.15 15.97
CA SER A 29 -3.26 -5.95 16.82
C SER A 29 -3.28 -4.65 16.01
N ASN A 30 -2.75 -4.68 14.78
CA ASN A 30 -2.75 -3.57 13.84
C ASN A 30 -3.87 -3.67 12.80
N LEU A 31 -4.77 -4.67 12.86
CA LEU A 31 -5.84 -4.83 11.88
C LEU A 31 -6.86 -3.69 12.01
N LEU A 32 -7.05 -2.94 10.92
CA LEU A 32 -8.09 -1.91 10.81
C LEU A 32 -9.35 -2.43 10.12
N GLY A 33 -9.22 -3.43 9.26
CA GLY A 33 -10.35 -4.09 8.60
C GLY A 33 -9.93 -5.08 7.54
N ALA A 34 -10.79 -6.05 7.25
CA ALA A 34 -10.60 -7.04 6.20
C ALA A 34 -11.84 -7.11 5.31
N GLY A 35 -11.63 -7.25 4.00
CA GLY A 35 -12.71 -7.40 3.04
C GLY A 35 -12.26 -8.13 1.79
N THR A 36 -13.17 -8.24 0.81
CA THR A 36 -12.98 -9.06 -0.40
C THR A 36 -11.72 -8.69 -1.20
N PHE A 37 -11.36 -7.41 -1.22
CA PHE A 37 -10.24 -6.90 -2.02
C PHE A 37 -8.91 -6.85 -1.26
N GLY A 38 -8.90 -7.19 0.03
CA GLY A 38 -7.71 -7.15 0.84
C GLY A 38 -7.94 -6.77 2.30
N THR A 39 -6.83 -6.64 3.00
CA THR A 39 -6.77 -6.40 4.44
C THR A 39 -6.00 -5.12 4.72
N VAL A 40 -6.53 -4.29 5.61
CA VAL A 40 -5.96 -2.99 5.96
C VAL A 40 -5.35 -3.07 7.36
N PHE A 41 -4.09 -2.72 7.46
CA PHE A 41 -3.33 -2.67 8.71
C PHE A 41 -2.91 -1.25 9.03
N LYS A 42 -2.86 -0.92 10.32
CA LYS A 42 -2.16 0.26 10.83
C LYS A 42 -0.66 0.00 10.79
N GLY A 43 0.11 1.01 10.47
CA GLY A 43 1.56 0.94 10.58
C GLY A 43 2.21 2.30 10.87
N VAL A 44 3.52 2.27 11.06
CA VAL A 44 4.35 3.47 11.23
C VAL A 44 5.50 3.40 10.23
N LEU A 45 5.59 4.39 9.35
CA LEU A 45 6.66 4.54 8.37
C LEU A 45 7.38 5.86 8.62
N ASP A 46 8.67 5.81 8.95
CA ASP A 46 9.49 6.99 9.27
C ASP A 46 8.82 7.96 10.27
N GLY A 47 8.19 7.40 11.31
CA GLY A 47 7.46 8.17 12.34
C GLY A 47 6.05 8.64 11.95
N THR A 48 5.63 8.42 10.70
CA THR A 48 4.30 8.77 10.21
C THR A 48 3.34 7.59 10.34
N MET A 49 2.16 7.79 10.91
CA MET A 49 1.12 6.76 10.95
C MET A 49 0.51 6.56 9.56
N VAL A 50 0.44 5.31 9.13
CA VAL A 50 -0.08 4.93 7.82
C VAL A 50 -1.12 3.82 7.95
N ALA A 51 -1.99 3.71 6.95
CA ALA A 51 -2.78 2.52 6.71
C ALA A 51 -2.20 1.78 5.50
N VAL A 52 -1.96 0.48 5.64
CA VAL A 52 -1.41 -0.40 4.62
C VAL A 52 -2.48 -1.39 4.20
N LYS A 53 -3.03 -1.22 3.00
CA LYS A 53 -3.98 -2.17 2.41
C LYS A 53 -3.22 -3.20 1.59
N VAL A 54 -3.08 -4.40 2.13
CA VAL A 54 -2.55 -5.58 1.43
C VAL A 54 -3.64 -6.18 0.57
N LEU A 55 -3.40 -6.33 -0.73
CA LEU A 55 -4.41 -6.81 -1.66
C LEU A 55 -4.48 -8.33 -1.70
N ASN A 56 -5.69 -8.87 -1.77
CA ASN A 56 -5.90 -10.28 -2.02
C ASN A 56 -5.73 -10.57 -3.53
N LEU A 57 -4.54 -10.99 -3.95
CA LEU A 57 -4.22 -11.23 -5.36
C LEU A 57 -4.88 -12.48 -5.94
N GLN A 58 -5.37 -13.39 -5.11
CA GLN A 58 -6.11 -14.57 -5.57
C GLN A 58 -7.54 -14.23 -5.98
N GLN A 59 -8.07 -13.07 -5.58
CA GLN A 59 -9.40 -12.64 -5.94
C GLN A 59 -9.49 -12.34 -7.44
N GLN A 60 -10.54 -12.87 -8.09
CA GLN A 60 -10.80 -12.56 -9.50
C GLN A 60 -10.95 -11.03 -9.68
N GLY A 61 -10.12 -10.47 -10.55
CA GLY A 61 -10.10 -9.02 -10.78
C GLY A 61 -9.21 -8.21 -9.82
N ALA A 62 -8.42 -8.84 -8.94
CA ALA A 62 -7.50 -8.14 -8.04
C ALA A 62 -6.56 -7.16 -8.78
N THR A 63 -5.98 -7.57 -9.90
CA THR A 63 -5.15 -6.69 -10.74
C THR A 63 -5.95 -5.53 -11.33
N LYS A 64 -7.20 -5.75 -11.74
CA LYS A 64 -8.08 -4.68 -12.25
C LYS A 64 -8.45 -3.71 -11.13
N SER A 65 -8.77 -4.21 -9.93
CA SER A 65 -9.05 -3.41 -8.73
C SER A 65 -7.81 -2.60 -8.31
N PHE A 66 -6.62 -3.20 -8.32
CA PHE A 66 -5.37 -2.49 -8.06
C PHE A 66 -5.13 -1.36 -9.06
N ILE A 67 -5.28 -1.62 -10.37
CA ILE A 67 -5.11 -0.59 -11.40
C ILE A 67 -6.20 0.49 -11.27
N ALA A 68 -7.44 0.10 -10.98
CA ALA A 68 -8.54 1.05 -10.80
C ALA A 68 -8.30 1.94 -9.59
N GLU A 69 -7.83 1.38 -8.47
CA GLU A 69 -7.40 2.15 -7.31
C GLU A 69 -6.21 3.05 -7.70
N CYS A 70 -5.12 2.55 -8.27
CA CYS A 70 -4.00 3.36 -8.77
C CYS A 70 -4.43 4.51 -9.71
N LYS A 71 -5.41 4.29 -10.59
CA LYS A 71 -5.98 5.34 -11.47
C LYS A 71 -6.84 6.34 -10.71
N ALA A 72 -7.69 5.88 -9.80
CA ALA A 72 -8.44 6.75 -8.92
C ALA A 72 -7.47 7.63 -8.12
N LEU A 73 -6.37 7.08 -7.65
CA LEU A 73 -5.33 7.78 -6.89
C LEU A 73 -4.61 8.84 -7.71
N ARG A 74 -4.25 8.54 -8.96
CA ARG A 74 -3.64 9.52 -9.86
C ARG A 74 -4.55 10.71 -10.18
N ASN A 75 -5.87 10.49 -10.20
CA ASN A 75 -6.84 11.50 -10.62
C ASN A 75 -7.61 12.15 -9.46
N THR A 76 -7.36 11.75 -8.21
CA THR A 76 -8.08 12.26 -7.04
C THR A 76 -7.30 13.37 -6.34
N ARG A 77 -7.70 14.63 -6.58
CA ARG A 77 -7.35 15.78 -5.73
C ARG A 77 -8.60 16.29 -5.04
N HIS A 78 -9.02 15.62 -3.97
CA HIS A 78 -10.18 16.06 -3.19
C HIS A 78 -9.85 16.05 -1.69
N ARG A 79 -10.24 17.11 -0.96
CA ARG A 79 -9.89 17.28 0.46
C ARG A 79 -10.45 16.19 1.39
N ASN A 80 -11.48 15.46 0.93
CA ASN A 80 -12.16 14.42 1.71
C ASN A 80 -11.79 12.99 1.30
N LEU A 81 -10.86 12.81 0.35
CA LEU A 81 -10.37 11.48 -0.04
C LEU A 81 -9.00 11.25 0.62
N VAL A 82 -8.87 10.12 1.34
CA VAL A 82 -7.66 9.80 2.12
C VAL A 82 -6.44 9.88 1.21
N LYS A 83 -5.48 10.73 1.57
CA LYS A 83 -4.27 10.96 0.79
C LYS A 83 -3.46 9.66 0.74
N ILE A 84 -3.27 9.12 -0.47
CA ILE A 84 -2.30 8.03 -0.67
C ILE A 84 -0.90 8.60 -0.70
N ILE A 85 -0.03 7.95 0.06
CA ILE A 85 1.38 8.27 0.17
C ILE A 85 2.13 7.58 -0.96
N THR A 86 1.89 6.28 -1.17
CA THR A 86 2.64 5.48 -2.16
C THR A 86 1.96 4.12 -2.39
N VAL A 87 2.47 3.37 -3.37
CA VAL A 87 2.08 1.99 -3.68
C VAL A 87 3.29 1.07 -3.57
N CYS A 88 3.05 -0.17 -3.16
CA CYS A 88 4.05 -1.23 -3.17
C CYS A 88 3.66 -2.29 -4.20
N SER A 89 4.57 -2.59 -5.12
CA SER A 89 4.51 -3.75 -6.00
C SER A 89 5.86 -4.46 -5.90
N SER A 90 5.89 -5.57 -5.18
CA SER A 90 7.11 -6.30 -4.82
C SER A 90 6.82 -7.80 -4.79
N THR A 91 7.76 -8.59 -4.26
CA THR A 91 7.54 -10.01 -3.95
C THR A 91 7.78 -10.25 -2.47
N ASP A 92 7.04 -11.18 -1.88
CA ASP A 92 7.31 -11.64 -0.52
C ASP A 92 8.60 -12.50 -0.45
N PHE A 93 8.96 -12.98 0.75
CA PHE A 93 10.13 -13.83 0.93
C PHE A 93 10.04 -15.19 0.23
N GLN A 94 8.83 -15.62 -0.16
CA GLN A 94 8.58 -16.85 -0.92
C GLN A 94 8.52 -16.60 -2.43
N ARG A 95 8.82 -15.37 -2.89
CA ARG A 95 8.73 -14.92 -4.29
C ARG A 95 7.32 -14.89 -4.87
N ASN A 96 6.29 -14.85 -4.02
CA ASN A 96 4.93 -14.57 -4.48
C ASN A 96 4.76 -13.08 -4.73
N ASP A 97 3.93 -12.74 -5.71
CA ASP A 97 3.55 -11.35 -5.97
C ASP A 97 2.94 -10.74 -4.70
N PHE A 98 3.37 -9.53 -4.38
CA PHE A 98 2.85 -8.74 -3.28
C PHE A 98 2.49 -7.35 -3.77
N LYS A 99 1.24 -6.93 -3.49
CA LYS A 99 0.78 -5.58 -3.81
C LYS A 99 0.07 -4.98 -2.61
N ALA A 100 0.44 -3.73 -2.31
CA ALA A 100 -0.19 -2.97 -1.25
C ALA A 100 -0.33 -1.49 -1.60
N LEU A 101 -1.32 -0.85 -0.99
CA LEU A 101 -1.56 0.59 -1.07
C LEU A 101 -1.30 1.20 0.31
N VAL A 102 -0.59 2.33 0.34
CA VAL A 102 -0.23 3.02 1.58
C VAL A 102 -0.91 4.37 1.65
N TYR A 103 -1.73 4.57 2.68
CA TYR A 103 -2.52 5.76 2.94
C TYR A 103 -2.00 6.50 4.17
N GLU A 104 -2.16 7.81 4.20
CA GLU A 104 -2.00 8.58 5.43
C GLU A 104 -3.10 8.19 6.44
N PHE A 105 -2.72 7.78 7.64
CA PHE A 105 -3.69 7.41 8.67
C PHE A 105 -4.22 8.66 9.37
N MET A 106 -5.39 9.13 8.92
CA MET A 106 -6.10 10.21 9.58
C MET A 106 -6.82 9.70 10.83
N ARG A 107 -6.27 10.01 12.01
CA ARG A 107 -6.96 9.81 13.29
C ARG A 107 -8.09 10.84 13.35
N ARG A 108 -9.35 10.42 13.13
CA ARG A 108 -10.50 11.28 13.47
C ARG A 108 -10.50 11.41 15.00
N MET A 109 -10.21 12.61 15.49
CA MET A 109 -10.54 13.02 16.86
C MET A 109 -12.05 13.16 16.99
#